data_AF-A0A7X3MIS9-F1
#
_entry.id   AF-A0A7X3MIS9-F1
#
_cell.length_a   1.000
_cell.length_b   1.000
_cell.length_c   1.000
_cell.angle_alpha   90.00
_cell.angle_beta   90.00
_cell.angle_gamma   90.00
#
_symmetry.space_group_name_H-M   'P 1'
#
loop_
_entity.id
_entity.type
_entity.pdbx_description
1 polymer ?
#
loop_
_entity_poly.entity_id
_entity_poly.type
_entity_poly.pdbx_seq_one_letter_code
_entity_poly.pdbx_strand_id
1 'polypeptide(L)'
;MNKTMEAIQEWKRIKEEAENNISKLNLKAIEYLTENEEECKTTNKKGKEILQYIGNICKATLSEMERETVDKEEVKKLLSKEDYQKVSKVSRFKMLKVS
;
A
#
# COMPACT_ATOMS: atom_id res chain seq x y z
N MET A 1 -23.90 -20.19 18.43
CA MET A 1 -22.64 -20.44 17.69
C MET A 1 -22.86 -20.39 16.17
N ASN A 2 -23.80 -21.17 15.59
CA ASN A 2 -24.06 -21.12 14.14
C ASN A 2 -24.40 -19.71 13.62
N LYS A 3 -25.35 -19.01 14.26
CA LYS A 3 -25.66 -17.60 13.95
C LYS A 3 -24.45 -16.66 14.03
N THR A 4 -23.53 -16.92 14.95
CA THR A 4 -22.29 -16.15 15.11
C THR A 4 -21.35 -16.39 13.94
N MET A 5 -21.22 -17.64 13.47
CA MET A 5 -20.38 -18.00 12.33
C MET A 5 -20.94 -17.42 11.01
N GLU A 6 -22.26 -17.47 10.82
CA GLU A 6 -22.95 -16.85 9.69
C GLU A 6 -22.72 -15.33 9.64
N ALA A 7 -22.87 -14.65 10.79
CA ALA A 7 -22.59 -13.22 10.88
C ALA A 7 -21.14 -12.89 10.55
N ILE A 8 -20.16 -13.69 11.02
CA ILE A 8 -18.74 -13.49 10.68
C ILE A 8 -18.50 -13.61 9.18
N GLN A 9 -19.12 -14.58 8.51
CA GLN A 9 -18.96 -14.78 7.08
C GLN A 9 -19.57 -13.63 6.26
N GLU A 10 -20.74 -13.14 6.67
CA GLU A 10 -21.38 -12.00 6.00
C GLU A 10 -20.53 -10.74 6.14
N TRP A 11 -20.01 -10.45 7.34
CA TRP A 11 -19.13 -9.29 7.55
C TRP A 11 -17.82 -9.38 6.77
N LYS A 12 -17.28 -10.60 6.58
CA LYS A 12 -16.12 -10.80 5.69
C LYS A 12 -16.45 -10.45 4.24
N ARG A 13 -17.63 -10.87 3.74
CA ARG A 13 -18.08 -10.54 2.38
C ARG A 13 -18.26 -9.04 2.20
N ILE A 14 -18.93 -8.38 3.16
CA ILE A 14 -19.12 -6.92 3.14
C ILE A 14 -17.78 -6.19 3.14
N LYS A 15 -16.81 -6.66 3.95
CA LYS A 15 -15.47 -6.08 3.98
C LYS A 15 -14.78 -6.20 2.62
N GLU A 16 -14.79 -7.38 2.02
CA GLU A 16 -14.19 -7.62 0.69
C GLU A 16 -14.86 -6.76 -0.39
N GLU A 17 -16.18 -6.64 -0.37
CA GLU A 17 -16.92 -5.77 -1.28
C GLU A 17 -16.56 -4.29 -1.11
N ALA A 18 -16.45 -3.83 0.15
CA ALA A 18 -16.01 -2.47 0.45
C ALA A 18 -14.57 -2.21 -0.02
N GLU A 19 -13.64 -3.14 0.21
CA GLU A 19 -12.25 -3.06 -0.27
C GLU A 19 -12.18 -2.99 -1.81
N ASN A 20 -13.01 -3.78 -2.51
CA ASN A 20 -13.11 -3.75 -3.97
C ASN A 20 -13.66 -2.42 -4.49
N ASN A 21 -14.70 -1.87 -3.84
CA ASN A 21 -15.28 -0.58 -4.21
C ASN A 21 -14.30 0.57 -3.97
N ILE A 22 -13.58 0.56 -2.84
CA ILE A 22 -12.51 1.52 -2.55
C ILE A 22 -11.41 1.43 -3.63
N SER A 23 -11.03 0.22 -4.01
CA SER A 23 -10.00 0.01 -5.06
C SER A 23 -10.42 0.60 -6.41
N LYS A 24 -11.69 0.42 -6.80
CA LYS A 24 -12.24 1.04 -8.03
C LYS A 24 -12.24 2.58 -7.95
N LEU A 25 -12.58 3.15 -6.80
CA LEU A 25 -12.55 4.59 -6.60
C LEU A 25 -11.13 5.15 -6.63
N ASN A 26 -10.16 4.41 -6.07
CA ASN A 26 -8.74 4.77 -6.13
C ASN A 26 -8.24 4.80 -7.58
N LEU A 27 -8.62 3.82 -8.42
CA LEU A 27 -8.27 3.82 -9.84
C LEU A 27 -8.81 5.07 -10.55
N LYS A 28 -10.09 5.42 -10.32
CA LYS A 28 -10.68 6.64 -10.90
C LYS A 28 -9.96 7.91 -10.46
N ALA A 29 -9.54 7.98 -9.20
CA ALA A 29 -8.77 9.12 -8.70
C ALA A 29 -7.39 9.22 -9.37
N ILE A 30 -6.73 8.08 -9.63
CA ILE A 30 -5.47 8.02 -10.37
C ILE A 30 -5.66 8.46 -11.82
N GLU A 31 -6.68 7.93 -12.49
CA GLU A 31 -7.06 8.31 -13.86
C GLU A 31 -7.26 9.82 -13.95
N TYR A 32 -8.08 10.40 -13.07
CA TYR A 32 -8.30 11.83 -13.02
C TYR A 32 -7.01 12.64 -12.83
N LEU A 33 -6.15 12.27 -11.87
CA LEU A 33 -4.89 12.97 -11.63
C LEU A 33 -3.96 12.91 -12.85
N THR A 34 -3.96 11.79 -13.57
CA THR A 34 -3.10 11.56 -14.73
C THR A 34 -3.62 12.28 -15.97
N GLU A 35 -4.94 12.24 -16.23
CA GLU A 35 -5.56 12.95 -17.34
C GLU A 35 -5.50 14.47 -17.19
N ASN A 36 -5.48 14.95 -15.94
CA ASN A 36 -5.39 16.37 -15.60
C ASN A 36 -3.99 16.73 -15.05
N GLU A 37 -2.95 16.08 -15.59
CA GLU A 37 -1.56 16.24 -15.12
C GLU A 37 -1.16 17.72 -15.03
N GLU A 38 -1.43 18.51 -16.08
CA GLU A 38 -1.02 19.92 -16.14
C GLU A 38 -1.59 20.76 -14.99
N GLU A 39 -2.81 20.47 -14.55
CA GLU A 39 -3.48 21.18 -13.45
C GLU A 39 -3.11 20.60 -12.08
N CYS A 40 -2.85 19.30 -12.01
CA CYS A 40 -2.58 18.59 -10.77
C CYS A 40 -1.09 18.59 -10.40
N LYS A 41 -0.19 18.93 -11.33
CA LYS A 41 1.25 18.86 -11.13
C LYS A 41 1.72 19.90 -10.12
N THR A 42 2.41 19.43 -9.09
CA THR A 42 3.01 20.28 -8.07
C THR A 42 4.30 19.68 -7.54
N THR A 43 5.03 20.45 -6.73
CA THR A 43 6.30 20.01 -6.13
C THR A 43 6.10 19.78 -4.64
N ASN A 44 6.52 18.62 -4.14
CA ASN A 44 6.46 18.34 -2.71
C ASN A 44 7.55 19.11 -1.93
N LYS A 45 7.50 19.06 -0.59
CA LYS A 45 8.50 19.71 0.30
C LYS A 45 9.95 19.25 0.09
N LYS A 46 10.17 18.15 -0.64
CA LYS A 46 11.50 17.59 -0.96
C LYS A 46 11.93 17.92 -2.39
N GLY A 47 11.20 18.76 -3.11
CA GLY A 47 11.54 19.14 -4.49
C GLY A 47 11.17 18.11 -5.56
N LYS A 48 10.43 17.04 -5.22
CA LYS A 48 9.99 16.06 -6.23
C LYS A 48 8.64 16.45 -6.82
N GLU A 49 8.50 16.27 -8.12
CA GLU A 49 7.23 16.41 -8.86
C GLU A 49 6.24 15.33 -8.42
N ILE A 50 5.01 15.73 -8.14
CA ILE A 50 3.89 14.89 -7.74
C ILE A 50 2.60 15.40 -8.38
N LEU A 51 1.58 14.54 -8.49
CA LEU A 51 0.24 14.97 -8.88
C LEU A 51 -0.63 15.05 -7.64
N GLN A 52 -1.33 16.17 -7.47
CA GLN A 52 -2.13 16.45 -6.29
C GLN A 52 -3.44 17.13 -6.64
N TYR A 53 -4.52 16.64 -6.02
CA TYR A 53 -5.82 17.27 -6.05
C TYR A 53 -6.29 17.56 -4.63
N ILE A 54 -6.74 18.79 -4.36
CA ILE A 54 -7.25 19.21 -3.05
C ILE A 54 -8.77 19.32 -3.14
N GLY A 55 -9.48 18.33 -2.58
CA GLY A 55 -10.92 18.35 -2.47
C GLY A 55 -11.41 19.02 -1.19
N ASN A 56 -12.73 19.07 -1.02
CA ASN A 56 -13.37 19.74 0.12
C ASN A 56 -13.13 19.05 1.48
N ILE A 57 -12.98 17.72 1.48
CA ILE A 57 -12.84 16.91 2.70
C ILE A 57 -11.45 16.29 2.80
N CYS A 58 -10.87 15.89 1.67
CA CYS A 58 -9.60 15.20 1.61
C CYS A 58 -8.81 15.64 0.37
N LYS A 59 -7.51 15.33 0.37
CA LYS A 59 -6.63 15.53 -0.78
C LYS A 59 -6.17 14.18 -1.34
N ALA A 60 -6.12 14.07 -2.66
CA ALA A 60 -5.48 12.96 -3.35
C ALA A 60 -4.05 13.37 -3.73
N THR A 61 -3.09 12.47 -3.58
CA THR A 61 -1.71 12.71 -3.99
C THR A 61 -1.14 11.43 -4.58
N LEU A 62 -0.72 11.52 -5.83
CA LEU A 62 0.00 10.47 -6.55
C LEU A 62 1.48 10.85 -6.60
N SER A 63 2.31 10.01 -6.01
CA SER A 63 3.76 10.18 -5.99
C SER A 63 4.43 8.84 -6.23
N GLU A 64 5.49 8.84 -7.02
CA GLU A 64 6.31 7.66 -7.20
C GLU A 64 7.08 7.36 -5.90
N MET A 65 6.80 6.20 -5.32
CA MET A 65 7.56 5.67 -4.20
C MET A 65 8.34 4.45 -4.66
N GLU A 66 9.65 4.57 -4.65
CA GLU A 66 10.55 3.45 -4.87
C GLU A 66 10.75 2.72 -3.55
N ARG A 67 10.55 1.41 -3.56
CA ARG A 67 10.93 0.53 -2.47
C ARG A 67 11.88 -0.51 -3.01
N GLU A 68 13.17 -0.31 -2.74
CA GLU A 68 14.18 -1.32 -3.01
C GLU A 68 13.90 -2.55 -2.13
N THR A 69 13.56 -3.66 -2.78
CA THR A 69 13.38 -4.94 -2.12
C THR A 69 14.54 -5.82 -2.53
N VAL A 70 15.43 -6.07 -1.57
CA VAL A 70 16.61 -6.90 -1.79
C VAL A 70 16.19 -8.36 -1.98
N ASP A 71 16.56 -8.95 -3.11
CA ASP A 71 16.37 -10.38 -3.36
C ASP A 71 17.25 -11.20 -2.41
N LYS A 72 16.60 -11.88 -1.47
CA LYS A 72 17.27 -12.68 -0.45
C LYS A 72 17.97 -13.91 -1.04
N GLU A 73 17.53 -14.41 -2.18
CA GLU A 73 18.16 -15.55 -2.84
C GLU A 73 19.47 -15.15 -3.51
N GLU A 74 19.48 -14.01 -4.23
CA GLU A 74 20.71 -13.44 -4.79
C GLU A 74 21.70 -13.02 -3.70
N VAL A 75 21.23 -12.43 -2.61
CA VAL A 75 22.11 -12.07 -1.48
C VAL A 75 22.72 -13.30 -0.79
N LYS A 76 22.03 -14.44 -0.75
CA LYS A 76 22.60 -15.70 -0.26
C LYS A 76 23.67 -16.28 -1.18
N LYS A 77 23.69 -15.93 -2.47
CA LYS A 77 24.77 -16.31 -3.39
C LYS A 77 26.02 -15.47 -3.17
N LEU A 78 25.84 -14.21 -2.77
CA LEU A 78 26.93 -13.26 -2.52
C LEU A 78 27.53 -13.36 -1.11
N LEU A 79 26.72 -13.73 -0.11
CA LEU A 79 27.14 -13.83 1.28
C LEU A 79 27.33 -15.28 1.71
N SER A 80 28.38 -15.53 2.50
CA SER A 80 28.51 -16.78 3.24
C SER A 80 27.33 -16.96 4.20
N LYS A 81 27.01 -18.20 4.59
CA LYS A 81 25.93 -18.48 5.55
C LYS A 81 26.11 -17.69 6.86
N GLU A 82 27.36 -17.53 7.29
CA GLU A 82 27.75 -16.83 8.51
C GLU A 82 27.52 -15.32 8.40
N ASP A 83 27.83 -14.72 7.25
CA ASP A 83 27.64 -13.28 7.03
C ASP A 83 26.17 -12.93 6.80
N TYR A 84 25.42 -13.80 6.11
CA TYR A 84 23.97 -13.65 5.96
C TYR A 84 23.26 -13.67 7.31
N GLN A 85 23.73 -14.49 8.26
CA GLN A 85 23.14 -14.61 9.58
C GLN A 85 23.36 -13.35 10.45
N LYS A 86 24.45 -12.60 10.24
CA LYS A 86 24.72 -11.32 10.93
C LYS A 86 23.75 -10.20 10.53
N VAL A 87 23.26 -10.23 9.29
CA VAL A 87 22.36 -9.18 8.74
C VAL A 87 20.88 -9.59 8.73
N SER A 88 20.58 -10.87 9.01
CA SER A 88 19.21 -11.40 9.04
C SER A 88 18.53 -11.14 10.40
N LYS A 89 17.43 -10.37 10.41
CA LYS A 89 16.55 -10.22 11.58
C LYS A 89 15.24 -10.96 11.35
N VAL A 90 15.04 -12.06 12.07
CA VAL A 90 13.76 -12.79 12.10
C VAL A 90 12.97 -12.35 13.32
N SER A 91 11.98 -11.49 13.12
CA SER A 91 10.99 -11.16 14.14
C SER A 91 9.71 -11.97 13.87
N ARG A 92 9.24 -12.71 14.87
CA ARG A 92 7.97 -13.44 14.82
C ARG A 92 7.02 -12.79 15.80
N PHE A 93 5.93 -12.21 15.27
CA PHE A 93 4.84 -11.68 16.08
C PHE A 93 3.50 -12.06 15.44
N LYS A 94 2.52 -12.40 16.28
CA LYS A 94 1.13 -12.52 15.86
C LYS A 94 0.51 -11.14 15.97
N MET A 95 0.02 -10.58 14.86
CA MET A 95 -0.65 -9.28 14.88
C MET A 95 -2.06 -9.39 14.28
N LEU A 96 -3.04 -8.93 15.05
CA LEU A 96 -4.34 -8.50 14.57
C LEU A 96 -4.35 -6.97 14.70
N LYS A 97 -4.57 -6.22 13.61
CA LYS A 97 -4.75 -4.77 13.70
C LYS A 97 -5.78 -4.25 12.70
N VAL A 98 -6.60 -3.31 13.18
CA VAL A 98 -7.60 -2.51 12.44
C VAL A 98 -7.31 -1.03 12.78
N SER A 99 -7.22 -0.15 11.77
CA SER A 99 -7.14 1.33 11.87
C SER A 99 -7.54 1.98 10.56
#